data_AF-A0AAQ0HFS3-F1
#
_entry.id   AF-A0AAQ0HFS3-F1
#
_cell.length_a   1.000
_cell.length_b   1.000
_cell.length_c   1.000
_cell.angle_alpha   90.00
_cell.angle_beta   90.00
_cell.angle_gamma   90.00
#
_symmetry.space_group_name_H-M   'P 1'
#
loop_
_entity.id
_entity.type
_entity.pdbx_description
1 polymer ?
#
loop_
_entity_poly.entity_id
_entity_poly.type
_entity_poly.pdbx_seq_one_letter_code
_entity_poly.pdbx_strand_id
1 'polypeptide(L)'
;MTKLKLGPIADDTPVKLTVELPAGLHRDLVLYGELLGRTGSGGPGAAVSPQKLVVPMLERFLASDRGFAKVRRNVGAGRQSGD
;
A
#
# COMPACT_ATOMS: atom_id res chain seq x y z
N MET A 1 34.92 -19.57 -6.22
CA MET A 1 34.31 -18.48 -5.45
C MET A 1 32.79 -18.60 -5.58
N THR A 2 32.10 -18.84 -4.47
CA THR A 2 30.65 -19.10 -4.45
C THR A 2 29.87 -17.79 -4.68
N LYS A 3 29.24 -17.67 -5.85
CA LYS A 3 28.32 -16.58 -6.17
C LYS A 3 27.06 -16.75 -5.33
N LEU A 4 26.86 -15.87 -4.35
CA LEU A 4 25.64 -15.84 -3.54
C LEU A 4 24.44 -15.56 -4.45
N LYS A 5 23.33 -16.26 -4.20
CA LYS A 5 22.10 -16.16 -5.02
C LYS A 5 21.29 -14.89 -4.76
N LEU A 6 21.63 -14.12 -3.72
CA LEU A 6 21.02 -12.82 -3.49
C LEU A 6 21.67 -11.80 -4.41
N GLY A 7 20.87 -11.24 -5.30
CA GLY A 7 21.19 -9.99 -5.97
C GLY A 7 21.11 -8.80 -5.00
N PRO A 8 21.32 -7.57 -5.49
CA PRO A 8 21.14 -6.36 -4.71
C PRO A 8 19.77 -6.36 -4.02
N ILE A 9 19.75 -6.06 -2.72
CA ILE A 9 18.51 -5.87 -1.98
C ILE A 9 17.83 -4.62 -2.53
N ALA A 10 16.52 -4.70 -2.81
CA ALA A 10 15.75 -3.56 -3.26
C ALA A 10 15.89 -2.42 -2.23
N ASP A 11 16.16 -1.22 -2.72
CA ASP A 11 16.16 -0.02 -1.88
C ASP A 11 14.70 0.33 -1.54
N ASP A 12 14.20 -0.28 -0.48
CA ASP A 12 12.85 -0.05 0.06
C ASP A 12 12.81 1.17 0.98
N THR A 13 13.59 2.22 0.69
CA THR A 13 13.61 3.43 1.50
C THR A 13 12.20 4.04 1.58
N PRO A 14 11.58 4.09 2.77
CA PRO A 14 10.21 4.56 2.91
C PRO A 14 10.12 6.06 2.66
N VAL A 15 9.18 6.48 1.82
CA VAL A 15 8.89 7.90 1.58
C VAL A 15 7.79 8.35 2.54
N LYS A 16 8.07 9.37 3.35
CA LYS A 16 7.07 9.97 4.25
C LYS A 16 6.17 10.92 3.47
N LEU A 17 4.85 10.71 3.56
CA LEU A 17 3.83 11.58 3.02
C LEU A 17 2.99 12.18 4.16
N THR A 18 2.72 13.48 4.10
CA THR A 18 1.74 14.16 4.96
C THR A 18 0.49 14.44 4.13
N VAL A 19 -0.67 14.01 4.60
CA VAL A 19 -1.96 14.21 3.91
C VAL A 19 -2.97 14.87 4.85
N GLU A 20 -3.76 15.80 4.31
CA GLU A 20 -4.92 16.35 4.99
C GLU A 20 -6.17 15.61 4.53
N LEU A 21 -7.04 15.26 5.47
CA LEU A 21 -8.28 14.53 5.19
C LEU A 21 -9.48 15.38 5.59
N PRO A 22 -10.57 15.38 4.80
CA PRO A 22 -11.84 15.90 5.27
C PRO A 22 -12.25 15.22 6.58
N ALA A 23 -12.85 15.98 7.50
CA ALA A 23 -13.22 15.47 8.82
C ALA A 23 -14.17 14.24 8.74
N GLY A 24 -15.07 14.21 7.76
CA GLY A 24 -15.95 13.07 7.51
C GLY A 24 -15.17 11.80 7.18
N LEU A 25 -14.22 11.89 6.24
CA LEU A 25 -13.39 10.76 5.85
C LEU A 25 -12.53 10.24 7.01
N HIS A 26 -11.99 11.13 7.85
CA HIS A 26 -11.25 10.71 9.04
C HIS A 26 -12.14 9.90 10.00
N ARG A 27 -13.39 10.34 10.25
CA ARG A 27 -14.33 9.61 11.12
C ARG A 27 -14.68 8.24 10.54
N ASP A 28 -14.90 8.15 9.24
CA ASP A 28 -15.21 6.89 8.57
C ASP A 28 -14.03 5.90 8.64
N LEU A 29 -12.79 6.39 8.50
CA LEU A 29 -11.59 5.56 8.65
C LEU A 29 -11.39 5.06 10.08
N VAL A 30 -11.70 5.88 11.09
CA VAL A 30 -11.69 5.44 12.49
C VAL A 30 -12.71 4.32 12.69
N LEU A 31 -13.95 4.52 12.26
CA LEU A 31 -15.00 3.50 12.37
C LEU A 31 -14.63 2.20 11.65
N TYR A 32 -14.09 2.31 10.43
CA TYR A 32 -13.62 1.16 9.66
C TYR A 32 -12.55 0.38 10.44
N GLY A 33 -11.57 1.08 11.01
CA GLY A 33 -10.50 0.48 11.80
C GLY A 33 -10.97 -0.24 13.05
N GLU A 34 -11.98 0.31 13.73
CA GLU A 34 -12.61 -0.36 14.87
C GLU A 34 -13.37 -1.62 14.45
N LEU A 35 -14.15 -1.56 13.37
CA LEU A 35 -14.90 -2.71 12.84
C LEU A 35 -13.95 -3.81 12.34
N LEU A 36 -12.83 -3.42 11.72
CA LEU A 36 -11.80 -4.35 11.30
C LEU A 36 -11.14 -5.05 12.49
N GLY A 37 -10.85 -4.33 13.57
CA GLY A 37 -10.33 -4.89 14.81
C GLY A 37 -11.27 -5.88 15.51
N ARG A 38 -12.58 -5.75 15.30
CA ARG A 38 -13.61 -6.68 15.80
C ARG A 38 -13.70 -7.97 14.99
N THR A 39 -13.28 -7.96 13.72
CA THR A 39 -13.39 -9.10 12.79
C THR A 39 -12.07 -9.83 12.57
N GLY A 40 -10.94 -9.22 12.91
CA GLY A 40 -9.61 -9.80 12.76
C GLY A 40 -9.26 -10.88 13.81
N SER A 41 -8.35 -11.79 13.45
CA SER A 41 -7.79 -12.84 14.30
C SER A 41 -6.90 -12.32 15.45
N GLY A 42 -6.74 -11.01 15.59
CA GLY A 42 -5.90 -10.35 16.61
C GLY A 42 -6.49 -10.29 18.02
N GLY A 43 -7.70 -10.83 18.22
CA GLY A 43 -8.40 -10.83 19.51
C GLY A 43 -9.18 -9.53 19.78
N PRO A 44 -10.09 -9.56 20.77
CA PRO A 44 -10.98 -8.43 21.06
C PRO A 44 -10.20 -7.18 21.48
N GLY A 45 -10.41 -6.06 20.77
CA GLY A 45 -10.00 -4.72 21.23
C GLY A 45 -8.86 -4.05 20.46
N ALA A 46 -8.26 -4.69 19.45
CA ALA A 46 -7.20 -4.08 18.64
C ALA A 46 -7.79 -3.23 17.49
N ALA A 47 -8.32 -2.05 17.79
CA ALA A 47 -8.73 -1.10 16.75
C ALA A 47 -7.52 -0.73 15.86
N VAL A 48 -7.70 -0.78 14.55
CA VAL A 48 -6.65 -0.40 13.59
C VAL A 48 -6.73 1.11 13.36
N SER A 49 -5.63 1.83 13.60
CA SER A 49 -5.64 3.29 13.42
C SER A 49 -5.73 3.67 11.93
N PRO A 50 -6.33 4.82 11.58
CA PRO A 50 -6.47 5.26 10.18
C PRO A 50 -5.17 5.20 9.38
N GLN A 51 -4.05 5.59 9.98
CA GLN A 51 -2.73 5.61 9.33
C GLN A 51 -2.28 4.22 8.89
N LYS A 52 -2.63 3.17 9.64
CA LYS A 52 -2.30 1.78 9.30
C LYS A 52 -3.20 1.22 8.20
N LEU A 53 -4.33 1.87 7.92
CA LEU A 53 -5.25 1.48 6.84
C LEU A 53 -4.82 2.06 5.49
N VAL A 54 -4.26 3.27 5.47
CA VAL A 54 -4.00 4.02 4.23
C VAL A 54 -3.11 3.22 3.26
N VAL A 55 -1.97 2.71 3.72
CA VAL A 55 -1.02 1.98 2.87
C VAL A 55 -1.67 0.75 2.22
N PRO A 56 -2.21 -0.23 2.98
CA PRO A 56 -2.80 -1.43 2.36
C PRO A 56 -4.04 -1.12 1.51
N MET A 57 -4.80 -0.07 1.83
CA MET A 57 -5.91 0.38 0.98
C MET A 57 -5.41 0.90 -0.38
N LEU A 58 -4.35 1.72 -0.40
CA LEU A 58 -3.76 2.24 -1.62
C LEU A 58 -3.12 1.14 -2.47
N GLU A 59 -2.41 0.21 -1.85
CA GLU A 59 -1.84 -0.97 -2.53
C GLU A 59 -2.94 -1.78 -3.21
N ARG A 60 -4.01 -2.09 -2.46
CA ARG A 60 -5.14 -2.86 -2.99
C ARG A 60 -5.86 -2.10 -4.11
N PHE A 61 -6.04 -0.79 -3.97
CA PHE A 61 -6.62 0.05 -5.01
C PHE A 61 -5.81 -0.05 -6.31
N LEU A 62 -4.50 0.25 -6.24
CA LEU A 62 -3.60 0.21 -7.41
C LEU A 62 -3.48 -1.20 -8.03
N ALA A 63 -3.49 -2.25 -7.21
CA ALA A 63 -3.43 -3.62 -7.69
C ALA A 63 -4.72 -4.03 -8.43
N SER A 64 -5.88 -3.51 -7.99
CA SER A 64 -7.19 -3.85 -8.57
C SER A 64 -7.57 -3.01 -9.78
N ASP A 65 -6.96 -1.83 -9.97
CA ASP A 65 -7.24 -0.93 -11.08
C ASP A 65 -6.67 -1.47 -12.40
N ARG A 66 -7.55 -2.05 -13.24
CA ARG A 66 -7.19 -2.57 -14.56
C ARG A 66 -6.76 -1.48 -15.55
N GLY A 67 -7.33 -0.28 -15.43
CA GLY A 67 -6.98 0.86 -16.27
C GLY A 67 -5.55 1.30 -16.00
N PHE A 68 -5.21 1.45 -14.72
CA PHE A 68 -3.85 1.69 -14.27
C PHE A 68 -2.89 0.58 -14.72
N ALA A 69 -3.26 -0.69 -14.52
CA ALA A 69 -2.42 -1.82 -14.92
C ALA A 69 -2.11 -1.85 -16.42
N LYS A 70 -3.06 -1.45 -17.29
CA LYS A 70 -2.86 -1.36 -18.74
C LYS A 70 -1.84 -0.29 -19.09
N VAL A 71 -1.96 0.91 -18.53
CA VAL A 71 -1.03 2.03 -18.79
C VAL A 71 0.35 1.73 -18.21
N ARG A 72 0.44 1.17 -17.00
CA ARG A 72 1.71 0.83 -16.34
C ARG A 72 2.56 -0.14 -17.17
N ARG A 73 1.93 -1.13 -17.83
CA ARG A 73 2.65 -2.04 -18.74
C ARG A 73 3.27 -1.31 -19.92
N ASN A 74 2.55 -0.34 -20.51
CA ASN A 74 3.05 0.43 -21.64
C ASN A 74 4.18 1.38 -21.24
N VAL A 75 4.09 2.00 -20.05
CA VAL A 75 5.15 2.87 -19.50
C VAL A 75 6.39 2.06 -19.09
N GLY A 76 6.19 0.87 -18.52
CA GLY A 76 7.28 -0.03 -18.14
C GLY A 76 8.04 -0.60 -19.34
N ALA A 77 7.34 -0.94 -20.43
CA ALA A 77 7.96 -1.37 -21.68
C ALA A 77 8.80 -0.26 -22.32
N GLY A 78 8.34 1.00 -22.28
CA GLY A 78 9.08 2.14 -22.81
C GLY A 78 10.35 2.50 -22.03
N ARG A 79 10.44 2.13 -20.74
CA ARG A 79 11.65 2.31 -19.92
C ARG A 79 12.71 1.22 -20.12
N GLN A 80 12.33 0.04 -20.62
CA GLN A 80 13.28 -1.06 -20.91
C GLN A 80 13.92 -0.97 -22.30
N SER A 81 13.39 -0.13 -23.19
CA SER A 81 13.90 0.02 -24.57
C SER A 81 14.86 1.21 -24.74
N GLY A 82 15.33 1.82 -23.66
CA GLY A 82 16.15 3.04 -23.69
C GLY A 82 17.35 3.02 -22.73
N ASP A 83 17.79 1.84 -22.28
CA ASP A 83 19.06 1.61 -21.56
C ASP A 83 19.91 0.60 -22.33
#